data_AF-A0A847JXK3-F1
#
_entry.id   AF-A0A847JXK3-F1
#
_cell.length_a   1.000
_cell.length_b   1.000
_cell.length_c   1.000
_cell.angle_alpha   90.00
_cell.angle_beta   90.00
_cell.angle_gamma   90.00
#
_symmetry.space_group_name_H-M   'P 1'
#
loop_
_entity.id
_entity.type
_entity.pdbx_description
1 polymer ?
#
loop_
_entity_poly.entity_id
_entity_poly.type
_entity_poly.pdbx_seq_one_letter_code
_entity_poly.pdbx_strand_id
1 'polypeptide(L)'
;MVEETAPPVAPSISIRCIVAMEAVRTSQDLSADAVAALVKRWHDALSGLPEATVASGAESVLASCPDTAAALGAVIEARRWAARSGHGAHYRAAMHEGLVGRSSVLIGIDSALCRETLRSAHAGQILVTGTCEDLVRRALPIGYVLRDVGERQLKACNVPMRLYELAEGSEPADAPTQADGHTPGAIRLLLVEDDRMLREALASLLRLDPEFDLVGTAPNGRRGVDLALALKPDVALMDIEMPEMNGIEATRRIRQALPETQVLILTKFGDDESVFDAIRAGALGYMLKDAGIDEIGRVVRAIHRREGYISPALVPRVMQEFARISRAGEETRALYAELSRREIEVLELLGAGMRNRAIADKLFISEKTVKNHISSILAKLQVNDRTAAALIARDHGLGRSSQ
;
A
#
# COMPACT_ATOMS: atom_id res chain seq x y z
N MET A 1 -2.30 -27.18 -37.60
CA MET A 1 -2.24 -25.79 -37.10
C MET A 1 -3.33 -25.67 -36.06
N VAL A 2 -2.95 -25.67 -34.78
CA VAL A 2 -3.89 -25.48 -33.67
C VAL A 2 -3.83 -23.99 -33.37
N GLU A 3 -4.95 -23.29 -33.59
CA GLU A 3 -5.12 -21.89 -33.19
C GLU A 3 -4.97 -21.79 -31.68
N GLU A 4 -3.92 -21.11 -31.25
CA GLU A 4 -3.66 -20.74 -29.88
C GLU A 4 -4.65 -19.63 -29.50
N THR A 5 -5.72 -20.00 -28.80
CA THR A 5 -6.69 -19.06 -28.24
C THR A 5 -5.99 -18.20 -27.19
N ALA A 6 -5.88 -16.90 -27.47
CA ALA A 6 -5.35 -15.92 -26.54
C ALA A 6 -6.08 -16.02 -25.18
N PRO A 7 -5.36 -15.90 -24.04
CA PRO A 7 -5.96 -16.01 -22.72
C PRO A 7 -7.04 -14.92 -22.52
N PRO A 8 -8.10 -15.20 -21.75
CA PRO A 8 -9.14 -14.22 -21.48
C PRO A 8 -8.53 -13.02 -20.76
N VAL A 9 -8.53 -11.86 -21.41
CA VAL A 9 -8.03 -10.60 -20.84
C VAL A 9 -8.89 -10.27 -19.62
N ALA A 10 -8.31 -10.30 -18.42
CA ALA A 10 -8.97 -9.97 -17.16
C ALA A 10 -9.74 -8.63 -17.25
N PRO A 11 -10.92 -8.50 -16.61
CA PRO A 11 -11.68 -7.25 -16.63
C PRO A 11 -10.84 -6.13 -16.01
N SER A 12 -10.58 -5.05 -16.75
CA SER A 12 -9.90 -3.87 -16.22
C SER A 12 -10.88 -3.13 -15.32
N ILE A 13 -10.73 -3.29 -14.01
CA ILE A 13 -11.51 -2.59 -13.00
C ILE A 13 -10.67 -1.38 -12.55
N SER A 14 -11.28 -0.20 -12.53
CA SER A 14 -10.65 1.04 -12.07
C SER A 14 -11.44 1.64 -10.93
N ILE A 15 -10.75 2.18 -9.92
CA ILE A 15 -11.37 2.99 -8.86
C ILE A 15 -11.63 4.40 -9.42
N ARG A 16 -12.84 4.91 -9.25
CA ARG A 16 -13.28 6.21 -9.75
C ARG A 16 -14.18 6.91 -8.73
N CYS A 17 -14.19 8.24 -8.78
CA CYS A 17 -15.14 9.05 -8.04
C CYS A 17 -16.50 9.03 -8.73
N ILE A 18 -17.49 8.45 -8.05
CA ILE A 18 -18.89 8.46 -8.46
C ILE A 18 -19.54 9.71 -7.87
N VAL A 19 -20.19 10.50 -8.73
CA VAL A 19 -20.92 11.70 -8.34
C VAL A 19 -22.38 11.53 -8.72
N ALA A 20 -23.28 11.66 -7.77
CA ALA A 20 -24.71 11.71 -8.01
C ALA A 20 -25.25 13.09 -7.64
N MET A 21 -26.08 13.67 -8.49
CA MET A 21 -26.68 14.99 -8.27
C MET A 21 -28.16 14.93 -8.62
N GLU A 22 -28.99 15.64 -7.86
CA GLU A 22 -30.43 15.69 -8.10
C GLU A 22 -31.00 17.07 -7.76
N ALA A 23 -31.86 17.57 -8.66
CA ALA A 23 -32.63 18.77 -8.44
C ALA A 23 -33.74 18.49 -7.41
N VAL A 24 -33.86 19.33 -6.40
CA VAL A 24 -34.87 19.21 -5.34
C VAL A 24 -35.90 20.32 -5.52
N ARG A 25 -37.15 19.94 -5.77
CA ARG A 25 -38.29 20.86 -5.84
C ARG A 25 -38.81 21.12 -4.43
N THR A 26 -38.59 22.30 -3.87
CA THR A 26 -39.02 22.64 -2.49
C THR A 26 -40.36 23.40 -2.44
N SER A 27 -40.84 23.95 -3.56
CA SER A 27 -42.19 24.53 -3.74
C SER A 27 -42.58 24.57 -5.24
N GLN A 28 -43.79 25.04 -5.57
CA GLN A 28 -44.37 25.11 -6.93
C GLN A 28 -43.63 26.02 -7.95
N ASP A 29 -42.42 26.51 -7.66
CA ASP A 29 -41.78 27.58 -8.44
C ASP A 29 -40.60 27.15 -9.34
N LEU A 30 -40.20 25.87 -9.33
CA LEU A 30 -39.22 25.36 -10.30
C LEU A 30 -39.91 24.94 -11.60
N SER A 31 -39.76 25.76 -12.64
CA SER A 31 -40.17 25.39 -14.00
C SER A 31 -39.39 24.16 -14.48
N ALA A 32 -40.03 23.34 -15.31
CA ALA A 32 -39.36 22.21 -15.96
C ALA A 32 -38.12 22.65 -16.75
N ASP A 33 -38.16 23.85 -17.34
CA ASP A 33 -37.05 24.44 -18.08
C ASP A 33 -35.84 24.75 -17.17
N ALA A 34 -36.08 25.22 -15.94
CA ALA A 34 -35.01 25.49 -14.97
C ALA A 34 -34.32 24.20 -14.52
N VAL A 35 -35.09 23.13 -14.29
CA VAL A 35 -34.53 21.80 -13.95
C VAL A 35 -33.75 21.24 -15.13
N ALA A 36 -34.28 21.33 -16.35
CA ALA A 36 -33.59 20.86 -17.56
C ALA A 36 -32.28 21.62 -17.81
N ALA A 37 -32.27 22.95 -17.60
CA ALA A 37 -31.06 23.76 -17.71
C ALA A 37 -30.00 23.38 -16.65
N LEU A 38 -30.42 23.10 -15.42
CA LEU A 38 -29.56 22.65 -14.33
C LEU A 38 -28.92 21.29 -14.64
N VAL A 39 -29.74 20.30 -15.02
CA VAL A 39 -29.27 18.95 -15.39
C VAL A 39 -28.32 19.01 -16.58
N LYS A 40 -28.65 19.78 -17.62
CA LYS A 40 -27.77 19.97 -18.78
C LYS A 40 -26.42 20.56 -18.37
N ARG A 41 -26.41 21.57 -17.51
CA ARG A 41 -25.17 22.20 -17.06
C ARG A 41 -24.29 21.27 -16.23
N TRP A 42 -24.89 20.47 -15.35
CA TRP A 42 -24.16 19.43 -14.61
C TRP A 42 -23.57 18.37 -15.54
N HIS A 43 -24.36 17.93 -16.52
CA HIS A 43 -23.89 17.01 -17.54
C HIS A 43 -22.68 17.58 -18.27
N ASP A 44 -22.77 18.80 -18.79
CA ASP A 44 -21.71 19.44 -19.55
C ASP A 44 -20.42 19.62 -18.70
N ALA A 45 -20.57 20.02 -17.43
CA ALA A 45 -19.45 20.21 -16.52
C ALA A 45 -18.71 18.89 -16.22
N LEU A 46 -19.46 17.81 -15.96
CA LEU A 46 -18.89 16.50 -15.64
C LEU A 46 -18.35 15.79 -16.90
N SER A 47 -19.03 15.94 -18.04
CA SER A 47 -18.59 15.38 -19.33
C SER A 47 -17.35 16.07 -19.89
N GLY A 48 -17.08 17.31 -19.45
CA GLY A 48 -15.83 18.02 -19.78
C GLY A 48 -14.60 17.47 -19.05
N LEU A 49 -14.77 16.61 -18.04
CA LEU A 49 -13.66 15.99 -17.32
C LEU A 49 -13.04 14.85 -18.14
N PRO A 50 -11.69 14.74 -18.21
CA PRO A 50 -11.02 13.68 -18.96
C PRO A 50 -11.51 12.29 -18.53
N GLU A 51 -11.87 11.47 -19.53
CA GLU A 51 -12.34 10.09 -19.37
C GLU A 51 -13.60 9.92 -18.51
N ALA A 52 -14.28 10.99 -18.10
CA ALA A 52 -15.49 10.89 -17.31
C ALA A 52 -16.63 10.25 -18.12
N THR A 53 -17.48 9.51 -17.42
CA THR A 53 -18.69 8.92 -18.01
C THR A 53 -19.90 9.41 -17.26
N VAL A 54 -20.83 10.04 -17.99
CA VAL A 54 -21.94 10.78 -17.40
C VAL A 54 -23.26 10.29 -18.00
N ALA A 55 -24.22 10.02 -17.12
CA ALA A 55 -25.59 9.71 -17.48
C ALA A 55 -26.53 10.73 -16.82
N SER A 56 -27.52 11.19 -17.57
CA SER A 56 -28.52 12.16 -17.09
C SER A 56 -29.91 11.56 -17.14
N GLY A 57 -30.69 11.81 -16.09
CA GLY A 57 -32.13 11.59 -16.03
C GLY A 57 -32.91 12.90 -16.16
N ALA A 58 -34.21 12.86 -15.89
CA ALA A 58 -35.06 14.06 -15.97
C ALA A 58 -34.66 15.15 -14.95
N GLU A 59 -34.17 14.74 -13.78
CA GLU A 59 -33.86 15.65 -12.65
C GLU A 59 -32.51 15.35 -11.99
N SER A 60 -31.76 14.40 -12.54
CA SER A 60 -30.54 13.89 -11.90
C SER A 60 -29.42 13.65 -12.89
N VAL A 61 -28.19 13.69 -12.38
CA VAL A 61 -26.97 13.32 -13.11
C VAL A 61 -26.20 12.33 -12.26
N LEU A 62 -25.66 11.31 -12.92
CA LEU A 62 -24.77 10.33 -12.33
C LEU A 62 -23.51 10.26 -13.19
N ALA A 63 -22.36 10.55 -12.59
CA ALA A 63 -21.08 10.54 -13.26
C ALA A 63 -20.09 9.62 -12.58
N SER A 64 -19.17 9.12 -13.37
CA SER A 64 -17.98 8.40 -12.96
C SER A 64 -16.77 9.18 -13.46
N CYS A 65 -15.94 9.67 -12.55
CA CYS A 65 -14.83 10.57 -12.81
C CYS A 65 -13.53 9.93 -12.30
N PRO A 66 -12.44 9.90 -13.09
CA PRO A 66 -11.16 9.34 -12.63
C PRO A 66 -10.46 10.24 -11.60
N ASP A 67 -10.73 11.55 -11.61
CA ASP A 67 -10.12 12.54 -10.74
C ASP A 67 -11.16 13.09 -9.76
N THR A 68 -10.99 12.74 -8.48
CA THR A 68 -11.84 13.19 -7.37
C THR A 68 -11.78 14.70 -7.16
N ALA A 69 -10.61 15.34 -7.36
CA ALA A 69 -10.45 16.78 -7.18
C ALA A 69 -11.18 17.56 -8.27
N ALA A 70 -11.09 17.10 -9.52
CA ALA A 70 -11.80 17.72 -10.64
C ALA A 70 -13.33 17.54 -10.49
N ALA A 71 -13.76 16.35 -10.05
CA ALA A 71 -15.17 16.08 -9.74
C ALA A 71 -15.70 16.97 -8.60
N LEU A 72 -14.93 17.15 -7.52
CA LEU A 72 -15.25 18.06 -6.43
C LEU A 72 -15.42 19.51 -6.94
N GLY A 73 -14.50 19.96 -7.81
CA GLY A 73 -14.59 21.27 -8.45
C GLY A 73 -15.90 21.48 -9.21
N ALA A 74 -16.30 20.50 -10.02
CA ALA A 74 -17.57 20.54 -10.76
C ALA A 74 -18.79 20.59 -9.82
N VAL A 75 -18.78 19.82 -8.73
CA VAL A 75 -19.86 19.81 -7.73
C VAL A 75 -19.96 21.14 -6.97
N ILE A 76 -18.83 21.76 -6.63
CA ILE A 76 -18.79 23.08 -5.98
C ILE A 76 -19.25 24.17 -6.96
N GLU A 77 -18.82 24.12 -8.21
CA GLU A 77 -19.27 25.08 -9.22
C GLU A 77 -20.78 25.00 -9.42
N ALA A 78 -21.32 23.78 -9.47
CA ALA A 78 -22.76 23.55 -9.50
C ALA A 78 -23.49 24.17 -8.29
N ARG A 79 -22.91 24.06 -7.08
CA ARG A 79 -23.43 24.74 -5.88
C ARG A 79 -23.58 26.23 -6.08
N ARG A 80 -22.47 26.85 -6.50
CA ARG A 80 -22.36 28.29 -6.68
C ARG A 80 -23.29 28.77 -7.78
N TRP A 81 -23.47 27.97 -8.84
CA TRP A 81 -24.42 28.29 -9.88
C TRP A 81 -25.85 28.26 -9.36
N ALA A 82 -26.27 27.17 -8.70
CA ALA A 82 -27.61 27.02 -8.14
C ALA A 82 -27.98 28.20 -7.23
N ALA A 83 -27.04 28.63 -6.36
CA ALA A 83 -27.20 29.79 -5.49
C ALA A 83 -27.38 31.12 -6.25
N ARG A 84 -26.70 31.32 -7.39
CA ARG A 84 -26.80 32.54 -8.21
C ARG A 84 -28.01 32.57 -9.13
N SER A 85 -28.57 31.42 -9.48
CA SER A 85 -29.67 31.35 -10.46
C SER A 85 -30.93 32.07 -9.99
N GLY A 86 -31.17 32.24 -8.68
CA GLY A 86 -32.39 32.91 -8.18
C GLY A 86 -33.70 32.14 -8.41
N HIS A 87 -33.64 30.92 -8.95
CA HIS A 87 -34.81 30.11 -9.35
C HIS A 87 -35.39 29.25 -8.21
N GLY A 88 -35.02 29.48 -6.95
CA GLY A 88 -35.42 28.60 -5.82
C GLY A 88 -34.95 27.14 -5.96
N ALA A 89 -34.11 26.85 -6.96
CA ALA A 89 -33.57 25.54 -7.29
C ALA A 89 -32.63 25.07 -6.18
N HIS A 90 -33.15 24.23 -5.29
CA HIS A 90 -32.27 23.45 -4.42
C HIS A 90 -31.77 22.24 -5.20
N TYR A 91 -30.59 21.79 -4.86
CA TYR A 91 -30.08 20.52 -5.35
C TYR A 91 -29.40 19.80 -4.20
N ARG A 92 -29.23 18.50 -4.36
CA ARG A 92 -28.40 17.71 -3.48
C ARG A 92 -27.39 16.94 -4.29
N ALA A 93 -26.24 16.65 -3.68
CA ALA A 93 -25.21 15.86 -4.32
C ALA A 93 -24.62 14.84 -3.35
N ALA A 94 -24.06 13.78 -3.91
CA ALA A 94 -23.30 12.77 -3.20
C ALA A 94 -22.02 12.43 -3.97
N MET A 95 -20.93 12.20 -3.24
CA MET A 95 -19.67 11.72 -3.78
C MET A 95 -19.26 10.41 -3.08
N HIS A 96 -18.84 9.42 -3.87
CA HIS A 96 -18.42 8.11 -3.39
C HIS A 96 -17.32 7.51 -4.26
N GLU A 97 -16.29 6.94 -3.66
CA GLU A 97 -15.21 6.27 -4.39
C GLU A 97 -15.58 4.79 -4.55
N GLY A 98 -15.59 4.30 -5.79
CA GLY A 98 -16.08 2.98 -6.13
C GLY A 98 -15.47 2.40 -7.40
N LEU A 99 -15.78 1.14 -7.68
CA LEU A 99 -15.23 0.40 -8.82
C LEU A 99 -16.08 0.56 -10.06
N VAL A 100 -15.42 0.70 -11.20
CA VAL A 100 -16.05 0.84 -12.52
C VAL A 100 -15.42 -0.16 -13.49
N GLY A 101 -16.26 -0.83 -14.30
CA GLY A 101 -15.80 -1.82 -15.27
C GLY A 101 -15.45 -1.25 -16.66
N ARG A 102 -15.04 -2.15 -17.57
CA ARG A 102 -14.49 -1.85 -18.92
C ARG A 102 -15.23 -0.84 -19.78
N SER A 103 -16.55 -0.72 -19.65
CA SER A 103 -17.37 0.19 -20.45
C SER A 103 -17.55 1.57 -19.80
N SER A 104 -16.85 1.87 -18.70
CA SER A 104 -17.12 3.00 -17.80
C SER A 104 -18.58 3.07 -17.31
N VAL A 105 -19.36 2.02 -17.55
CA VAL A 105 -20.69 1.84 -17.00
C VAL A 105 -20.51 1.59 -15.51
N LEU A 106 -21.29 2.30 -14.70
CA LEU A 106 -21.38 2.08 -13.27
C LEU A 106 -21.84 0.64 -13.01
N ILE A 107 -20.96 -0.19 -12.48
CA ILE A 107 -21.26 -1.58 -12.15
C ILE A 107 -21.49 -1.69 -10.64
N GLY A 108 -22.59 -2.31 -10.24
CA GLY A 108 -22.73 -2.87 -8.89
C GLY A 108 -23.05 -1.87 -7.78
N ILE A 109 -22.60 -2.24 -6.57
CA ILE A 109 -23.02 -1.69 -5.28
C ILE A 109 -22.65 -0.21 -5.12
N ASP A 110 -21.54 0.25 -5.70
CA ASP A 110 -21.02 1.61 -5.47
C ASP A 110 -21.92 2.71 -6.04
N SER A 111 -22.57 2.44 -7.18
CA SER A 111 -23.59 3.34 -7.74
C SER A 111 -24.85 3.41 -6.87
N ALA A 112 -25.22 2.29 -6.24
CA ALA A 112 -26.34 2.21 -5.31
C ALA A 112 -26.00 2.93 -3.99
N LEU A 113 -24.76 2.80 -3.50
CA LEU A 113 -24.25 3.52 -2.33
C LEU A 113 -24.25 5.03 -2.55
N CYS A 114 -23.75 5.49 -3.70
CA CYS A 114 -23.76 6.91 -4.03
C CYS A 114 -25.20 7.47 -4.12
N ARG A 115 -26.13 6.72 -4.71
CA ARG A 115 -27.55 7.11 -4.77
C ARG A 115 -28.24 7.09 -3.40
N GLU A 116 -27.92 6.13 -2.54
CA GLU A 116 -28.51 6.08 -1.19
C GLU A 116 -27.97 7.19 -0.30
N THR A 117 -26.67 7.51 -0.46
CA THR A 117 -26.05 8.69 0.15
C THR A 117 -26.75 9.97 -0.32
N LEU A 118 -27.01 10.10 -1.63
CA LEU A 118 -27.76 11.22 -2.20
C LEU A 118 -29.15 11.34 -1.59
N ARG A 119 -29.88 10.24 -1.44
CA ARG A 119 -31.23 10.25 -0.85
C ARG A 119 -31.26 10.71 0.59
N SER A 120 -30.16 10.48 1.33
CA SER A 120 -29.98 10.92 2.71
C SER A 120 -29.61 12.41 2.81
N ALA A 121 -29.19 13.04 1.72
CA ALA A 121 -28.88 14.47 1.67
C ALA A 121 -30.16 15.32 1.61
N HIS A 122 -30.19 16.39 2.39
CA HIS A 122 -31.22 17.42 2.32
C HIS A 122 -30.98 18.38 1.14
N ALA A 123 -31.99 19.21 0.85
CA ALA A 123 -31.91 20.29 -0.13
C ALA A 123 -30.72 21.23 0.19
N GLY A 124 -29.81 21.39 -0.77
CA GLY A 124 -28.59 22.20 -0.64
C GLY A 124 -27.38 21.46 -0.06
N GLN A 125 -27.54 20.22 0.38
CA GLN A 125 -26.45 19.43 0.96
C GLN A 125 -25.67 18.66 -0.09
N ILE A 126 -24.36 18.60 0.14
CA ILE A 126 -23.44 17.75 -0.60
C ILE A 126 -22.84 16.79 0.42
N LEU A 127 -23.18 15.51 0.30
CA LEU A 127 -22.64 14.47 1.17
C LEU A 127 -21.47 13.75 0.50
N VAL A 128 -20.47 13.40 1.29
CA VAL A 128 -19.28 12.68 0.87
C VAL A 128 -19.17 11.45 1.74
N THR A 129 -19.08 10.27 1.15
CA THR A 129 -18.88 9.03 1.92
C THR A 129 -17.45 8.97 2.47
N GLY A 130 -17.24 8.25 3.57
CA GLY A 130 -15.90 8.08 4.15
C GLY A 130 -14.85 7.49 3.19
N THR A 131 -15.26 6.76 2.15
CA THR A 131 -14.33 6.31 1.11
C THR A 131 -13.72 7.46 0.30
N CYS A 132 -14.37 8.62 0.22
CA CYS A 132 -13.88 9.81 -0.48
C CYS A 132 -13.16 10.82 0.42
N GLU A 133 -13.16 10.62 1.74
CA GLU A 133 -12.79 11.66 2.70
C GLU A 133 -11.40 12.23 2.44
N ASP A 134 -10.37 11.37 2.42
CA ASP A 134 -8.98 11.80 2.30
C ASP A 134 -8.71 12.56 1.00
N LEU A 135 -9.26 12.06 -0.11
CA LEU A 135 -9.08 12.67 -1.43
C LEU A 135 -9.79 14.01 -1.52
N VAL A 136 -11.02 14.10 -0.97
CA VAL A 136 -11.76 15.36 -0.95
C VAL A 136 -11.09 16.37 -0.03
N ARG A 137 -10.66 15.98 1.19
CA ARG A 137 -9.94 16.87 2.13
C ARG A 137 -8.69 17.49 1.50
N ARG A 138 -7.90 16.71 0.75
CA ARG A 138 -6.71 17.20 0.03
C ARG A 138 -7.05 18.15 -1.11
N ALA A 139 -8.25 18.04 -1.68
CA ALA A 139 -8.70 18.82 -2.83
C ALA A 139 -9.60 20.01 -2.44
N LEU A 140 -9.88 20.22 -1.15
CA LEU A 140 -10.78 21.29 -0.70
C LEU A 140 -10.25 22.67 -1.11
N PRO A 141 -11.07 23.48 -1.82
CA PRO A 141 -10.74 24.87 -2.06
C PRO A 141 -10.76 25.66 -0.74
N ILE A 142 -10.00 26.75 -0.70
CA ILE A 142 -10.01 27.69 0.44
C ILE A 142 -11.46 28.15 0.72
N GLY A 143 -11.86 28.07 1.99
CA GLY A 143 -13.21 28.46 2.45
C GLY A 143 -14.25 27.33 2.46
N TYR A 144 -13.86 26.10 2.12
CA TYR A 144 -14.69 24.90 2.31
C TYR A 144 -14.12 24.00 3.40
N VAL A 145 -15.02 23.30 4.09
CA VAL A 145 -14.71 22.29 5.09
C VAL A 145 -15.56 21.05 4.87
N LEU A 146 -15.06 19.88 5.28
CA LEU A 146 -15.85 18.67 5.42
C LEU A 146 -16.22 18.48 6.89
N ARG A 147 -17.53 18.58 7.19
CA ARG A 147 -18.08 18.37 8.53
C ARG A 147 -18.51 16.92 8.69
N ASP A 148 -18.11 16.28 9.77
CA ASP A 148 -18.56 14.92 10.06
C ASP A 148 -20.05 14.91 10.44
N VAL A 149 -20.83 14.09 9.73
CA VAL A 149 -22.28 13.89 9.94
C VAL A 149 -22.53 12.61 10.76
N GLY A 150 -21.47 11.86 11.05
CA GLY A 150 -21.45 10.60 11.76
C GLY A 150 -21.75 9.39 10.86
N GLU A 151 -21.85 8.23 11.49
CA GLU A 151 -22.19 7.00 10.80
C GLU A 151 -23.67 6.93 10.42
N ARG A 152 -23.96 6.35 9.26
CA ARG A 152 -25.30 6.10 8.74
C ARG A 152 -25.39 4.71 8.13
N GLN A 153 -26.42 3.96 8.52
CA GLN A 153 -26.73 2.70 7.84
C GLN A 153 -27.36 2.99 6.48
N LEU A 154 -26.63 2.73 5.39
CA LEU A 154 -27.15 2.83 4.03
C LEU A 154 -27.73 1.48 3.60
N LYS A 155 -28.90 1.45 2.96
CA LYS A 155 -29.56 0.19 2.54
C LYS A 155 -28.74 -0.68 1.60
N ALA A 156 -27.84 -0.07 0.82
CA ALA A 156 -26.95 -0.75 -0.11
C ALA A 156 -25.64 -1.23 0.56
N CYS A 157 -25.44 -0.95 1.86
CA CYS A 157 -24.27 -1.36 2.63
C CYS A 157 -24.69 -2.22 3.82
N ASN A 158 -23.93 -3.29 4.09
CA ASN A 158 -24.14 -4.10 5.30
C ASN A 158 -23.42 -3.51 6.53
N VAL A 159 -22.62 -2.47 6.35
CA VAL A 159 -21.87 -1.78 7.41
C VAL A 159 -22.29 -0.31 7.43
N PRO A 160 -22.40 0.32 8.61
CA PRO A 160 -22.60 1.77 8.70
C PRO A 160 -21.49 2.51 7.95
N MET A 161 -21.87 3.51 7.17
CA MET A 161 -20.95 4.35 6.42
C MET A 161 -20.87 5.71 7.08
N ARG A 162 -19.66 6.17 7.38
CA ARG A 162 -19.44 7.54 7.84
C ARG A 162 -19.66 8.52 6.70
N LEU A 163 -20.43 9.57 6.95
CA LEU A 163 -20.76 10.59 5.97
C LEU A 163 -20.23 11.94 6.42
N TYR A 164 -19.79 12.74 5.45
CA TYR A 164 -19.32 14.10 5.65
C TYR A 164 -20.17 15.06 4.83
N GLU A 165 -20.44 16.25 5.34
CA GLU A 165 -21.10 17.33 4.63
C GLU A 165 -20.04 18.33 4.15
N LEU A 166 -20.04 18.63 2.85
CA LEU A 166 -19.25 19.72 2.30
C LEU A 166 -19.96 21.06 2.59
N ALA A 167 -19.33 21.90 3.40
CA ALA A 167 -19.90 23.17 3.84
C ALA A 167 -18.98 24.36 3.52
N GLU A 168 -19.58 25.55 3.38
CA GLU A 168 -18.86 26.82 3.27
C GLU A 168 -18.59 27.39 4.67
N GLY A 169 -17.39 27.95 4.89
CA GLY A 169 -16.96 28.56 6.14
C GLY A 169 -15.76 27.87 6.79
N SER A 170 -15.23 28.47 7.85
CA SER A 170 -14.32 27.83 8.81
C SER A 170 -15.09 26.89 9.74
N GLU A 171 -14.44 25.87 10.30
CA GLU A 171 -15.08 24.95 11.25
C GLU A 171 -15.83 25.73 12.35
N PRO A 172 -17.02 25.28 12.78
CA PRO A 172 -17.68 25.88 13.94
C PRO A 172 -16.76 25.77 15.15
N ALA A 173 -16.57 26.89 15.86
CA ALA A 173 -15.69 26.99 17.04
C ALA A 173 -16.08 26.05 18.21
N ASP A 174 -17.23 25.38 18.14
CA ASP A 174 -17.75 24.45 19.15
C ASP A 174 -18.16 23.07 18.58
N ALA A 175 -17.80 22.75 17.33
CA ALA A 175 -17.80 21.35 16.89
C ALA A 175 -16.53 20.70 17.46
N PRO A 176 -16.56 19.44 17.96
CA PRO A 176 -15.33 18.77 18.32
C PRO A 176 -14.43 18.78 17.08
N THR A 177 -13.37 19.58 17.14
CA THR A 177 -12.30 19.62 16.15
C THR A 177 -11.75 18.20 16.03
N GLN A 178 -12.22 17.46 15.03
CA GLN A 178 -11.48 16.35 14.44
C GLN A 178 -10.85 16.87 13.15
N ALA A 179 -10.05 17.93 13.31
CA ALA A 179 -8.95 18.20 12.43
C ALA A 179 -7.91 17.11 12.72
N ASP A 180 -7.60 16.33 11.70
CA ASP A 180 -6.75 15.15 11.69
C ASP A 180 -7.32 13.97 12.51
N GLY A 181 -7.44 12.80 11.88
CA GLY A 181 -7.48 11.50 12.60
C GLY A 181 -6.20 11.22 13.40
N HIS A 182 -5.36 12.25 13.60
CA HIS A 182 -4.26 12.22 14.52
C HIS A 182 -4.79 12.51 15.92
N THR A 183 -5.27 11.47 16.61
CA THR A 183 -5.18 11.48 18.07
C THR A 183 -3.70 11.79 18.37
N PRO A 184 -3.34 12.89 19.06
CA PRO A 184 -1.94 13.15 19.38
C PRO A 184 -1.41 11.96 20.18
N GLY A 185 -0.55 11.14 19.56
CA GLY A 185 -0.07 9.87 20.12
C GLY A 185 -0.66 8.58 19.53
N ALA A 186 -1.55 8.63 18.53
CA ALA A 186 -1.98 7.44 17.79
C ALA A 186 -0.88 6.93 16.86
N ILE A 187 -0.76 5.61 16.77
CA ILE A 187 0.22 4.90 15.96
C ILE A 187 -0.27 4.90 14.51
N ARG A 188 0.52 5.50 13.61
CA ARG A 188 0.20 5.60 12.19
C ARG A 188 0.47 4.28 11.49
N LEU A 189 -0.57 3.66 10.96
CA LEU A 189 -0.55 2.35 10.33
C LEU A 189 -0.71 2.43 8.82
N LEU A 190 0.08 1.64 8.10
CA LEU A 190 -0.16 1.30 6.71
C LEU A 190 -0.47 -0.19 6.60
N LEU A 191 -1.55 -0.56 5.93
CA LEU A 191 -1.90 -1.96 5.67
C LEU A 191 -1.64 -2.33 4.20
N VAL A 192 -0.82 -3.35 3.96
CA VAL A 192 -0.49 -3.85 2.62
C VAL A 192 -0.85 -5.33 2.55
N GLU A 193 -1.87 -5.65 1.76
CA GLU A 193 -2.47 -6.99 1.67
C GLU A 193 -3.09 -7.12 0.27
N ASP A 194 -2.88 -8.21 -0.45
CA ASP A 194 -3.43 -8.37 -1.81
C ASP A 194 -4.89 -8.84 -1.80
N ASP A 195 -5.24 -9.72 -0.86
CA ASP A 195 -6.60 -10.19 -0.63
C ASP A 195 -7.49 -9.03 -0.19
N ARG A 196 -8.34 -8.59 -1.11
CA ARG A 196 -9.25 -7.45 -0.89
C ARG A 196 -10.16 -7.66 0.32
N MET A 197 -10.71 -8.86 0.48
CA MET A 197 -11.67 -9.13 1.54
C MET A 197 -10.98 -9.07 2.91
N LEU A 198 -9.80 -9.67 3.00
CA LEU A 198 -8.99 -9.62 4.21
C LEU A 198 -8.51 -8.20 4.52
N ARG A 199 -8.05 -7.46 3.50
CA ARG A 199 -7.62 -6.06 3.64
C ARG A 199 -8.74 -5.17 4.18
N GLU A 200 -9.95 -5.28 3.63
CA GLU A 200 -11.12 -4.51 4.08
C GLU A 200 -11.53 -4.89 5.51
N ALA A 201 -11.50 -6.19 5.85
CA ALA A 201 -11.82 -6.67 7.19
C ALA A 201 -10.81 -6.17 8.24
N LEU A 202 -9.51 -6.33 7.99
CA LEU A 202 -8.44 -5.85 8.86
C LEU A 202 -8.49 -4.33 8.99
N ALA A 203 -8.67 -3.59 7.89
CA ALA A 203 -8.76 -2.13 7.92
C ALA A 203 -9.95 -1.66 8.77
N SER A 204 -11.11 -2.32 8.64
CA SER A 204 -12.30 -1.99 9.43
C SER A 204 -12.06 -2.23 10.91
N LEU A 205 -11.43 -3.35 11.26
CA LEU A 205 -11.14 -3.70 12.65
C LEU A 205 -10.07 -2.81 13.29
N LEU A 206 -9.00 -2.47 12.56
CA LEU A 206 -7.95 -1.56 13.06
C LEU A 206 -8.49 -0.15 13.33
N ARG A 207 -9.45 0.32 12.53
CA ARG A 207 -10.10 1.63 12.71
C ARG A 207 -11.01 1.70 13.94
N LEU A 208 -11.37 0.56 14.55
CA LEU A 208 -12.15 0.55 15.80
C LEU A 208 -11.31 0.93 17.02
N ASP A 209 -9.99 0.80 16.95
CA ASP A 209 -9.07 1.13 18.04
C ASP A 209 -8.58 2.59 17.87
N PRO A 210 -8.96 3.52 18.76
CA PRO A 210 -8.60 4.94 18.65
C PRO A 210 -7.10 5.22 18.84
N GLU A 211 -6.32 4.22 19.28
CA GLU A 211 -4.86 4.29 19.34
C GLU A 211 -4.21 4.10 17.96
N PHE A 212 -4.95 3.65 16.95
CA PHE A 212 -4.45 3.41 15.59
C PHE A 212 -5.02 4.43 14.60
N ASP A 213 -4.12 5.03 13.82
CA ASP A 213 -4.44 5.90 12.69
C ASP A 213 -4.09 5.16 11.40
N LEU A 214 -5.07 4.51 10.76
CA LEU A 214 -4.84 3.80 9.49
C LEU A 214 -4.74 4.79 8.32
N VAL A 215 -3.54 5.30 8.08
CA VAL A 215 -3.25 6.35 7.10
C VAL A 215 -3.34 5.90 5.64
N GLY A 216 -3.38 4.58 5.38
CA GLY A 216 -3.52 4.06 4.03
C GLY A 216 -3.65 2.55 3.95
N THR A 217 -4.13 2.08 2.80
CA THR A 217 -4.12 0.65 2.44
C THR A 217 -3.59 0.46 1.01
N ALA A 218 -2.89 -0.65 0.76
CA ALA A 218 -2.35 -0.97 -0.56
C ALA A 218 -2.62 -2.45 -0.93
N PRO A 219 -2.88 -2.74 -2.23
CA PRO A 219 -3.13 -4.10 -2.71
C PRO A 219 -1.86 -4.87 -3.08
N ASN A 220 -0.68 -4.25 -3.03
CA ASN A 220 0.59 -4.90 -3.37
C ASN A 220 1.79 -4.14 -2.80
N GLY A 221 2.97 -4.77 -2.83
CA GLY A 221 4.20 -4.21 -2.28
C GLY A 221 4.65 -2.93 -2.98
N ARG A 222 4.42 -2.78 -4.30
CA ARG A 222 4.81 -1.58 -5.06
C ARG A 222 4.05 -0.37 -4.54
N ARG A 223 2.72 -0.45 -4.48
CA ARG A 223 1.84 0.59 -3.94
C ARG A 223 2.09 0.82 -2.46
N GLY A 224 2.41 -0.25 -1.71
CA GLY A 224 2.80 -0.17 -0.31
C GLY A 224 4.03 0.71 -0.09
N VAL A 225 5.08 0.54 -0.92
CA VAL A 225 6.29 1.39 -0.88
C VAL A 225 5.94 2.84 -1.22
N ASP A 226 5.18 3.08 -2.29
CA ASP A 226 4.82 4.45 -2.71
C ASP A 226 4.04 5.18 -1.60
N LEU A 227 3.07 4.52 -0.98
CA LEU A 227 2.30 5.06 0.14
C LEU A 227 3.15 5.25 1.39
N ALA A 228 4.05 4.32 1.72
CA ALA A 228 4.95 4.47 2.86
C ALA A 228 5.82 5.73 2.73
N LEU A 229 6.38 5.97 1.55
CA LEU A 229 7.19 7.17 1.26
C LEU A 229 6.38 8.47 1.38
N ALA A 230 5.13 8.46 0.93
CA ALA A 230 4.25 9.62 0.98
C ALA A 230 3.72 9.91 2.40
N LEU A 231 3.34 8.86 3.12
CA LEU A 231 2.56 8.97 4.37
C LEU A 231 3.42 8.82 5.63
N LYS A 232 4.62 8.26 5.50
CA LYS A 232 5.58 8.00 6.60
C LYS A 232 4.89 7.36 7.81
N PRO A 233 4.35 6.13 7.67
CA PRO A 233 3.70 5.44 8.77
C PRO A 233 4.72 5.04 9.84
N ASP A 234 4.25 4.90 11.09
CA ASP A 234 5.07 4.39 12.18
C ASP A 234 5.26 2.88 12.05
N VAL A 235 4.18 2.17 11.67
CA VAL A 235 4.19 0.72 11.45
C VAL A 235 3.50 0.38 10.14
N ALA A 236 4.15 -0.44 9.31
CA ALA A 236 3.54 -1.07 8.14
C ALA A 236 3.22 -2.54 8.43
N LEU A 237 1.94 -2.90 8.33
CA LEU A 237 1.44 -4.27 8.30
C LEU A 237 1.55 -4.77 6.86
N MET A 238 2.33 -5.82 6.65
CA MET A 238 2.79 -6.20 5.31
C MET A 238 2.60 -7.69 5.08
N ASP A 239 1.76 -8.05 4.11
CA ASP A 239 1.71 -9.42 3.59
C ASP A 239 2.98 -9.77 2.81
N ILE A 240 3.33 -11.05 2.73
CA ILE A 240 4.46 -11.53 1.95
C ILE A 240 4.06 -11.80 0.50
N GLU A 241 3.00 -12.58 0.31
CA GLU A 241 2.63 -13.14 -0.98
C GLU A 241 1.74 -12.16 -1.74
N MET A 242 2.37 -11.26 -2.49
CA MET A 242 1.66 -10.22 -3.24
C MET A 242 2.15 -10.13 -4.69
N PRO A 243 1.27 -9.80 -5.65
CA PRO A 243 1.65 -9.56 -7.03
C PRO A 243 2.54 -8.32 -7.18
N GLU A 244 3.26 -8.23 -8.30
CA GLU A 244 4.19 -7.13 -8.68
C GLU A 244 5.44 -6.98 -7.81
N MET A 245 5.29 -6.97 -6.49
CA MET A 245 6.36 -6.89 -5.51
C MET A 245 5.92 -7.59 -4.22
N ASN A 246 6.69 -8.57 -3.79
CA ASN A 246 6.44 -9.28 -2.54
C ASN A 246 6.75 -8.42 -1.31
N GLY A 247 6.23 -8.84 -0.15
CA GLY A 247 6.38 -8.12 1.12
C GLY A 247 7.82 -7.99 1.60
N ILE A 248 8.69 -8.95 1.31
CA ILE A 248 10.09 -8.96 1.75
C ILE A 248 10.87 -7.86 1.02
N GLU A 249 10.71 -7.77 -0.31
CA GLU A 249 11.31 -6.72 -1.12
C GLU A 249 10.72 -5.34 -0.79
N ALA A 250 9.41 -5.26 -0.57
CA ALA A 250 8.77 -4.02 -0.11
C ALA A 250 9.33 -3.56 1.24
N THR A 251 9.46 -4.48 2.19
CA THR A 251 10.06 -4.24 3.52
C THR A 251 11.46 -3.68 3.37
N ARG A 252 12.31 -4.32 2.56
CA ARG A 252 13.69 -3.87 2.31
C ARG A 252 13.74 -2.43 1.82
N ARG A 253 12.89 -2.08 0.85
CA ARG A 253 12.82 -0.72 0.29
C ARG A 253 12.33 0.30 1.31
N ILE A 254 11.27 -0.04 2.05
CA ILE A 254 10.71 0.83 3.09
C ILE A 254 11.75 1.09 4.17
N ARG A 255 12.39 0.05 4.71
CA ARG A 255 13.38 0.17 5.79
C ARG A 255 14.64 0.94 5.35
N GLN A 256 15.05 0.80 4.09
CA GLN A 256 16.18 1.57 3.53
C GLN A 256 15.85 3.06 3.37
N ALA A 257 14.65 3.39 2.89
CA ALA A 257 14.25 4.79 2.66
C ALA A 257 13.72 5.48 3.94
N LEU A 258 13.10 4.72 4.83
CA LEU A 258 12.45 5.17 6.07
C LEU A 258 12.88 4.27 7.24
N PRO A 259 14.08 4.47 7.82
CA PRO A 259 14.57 3.68 8.95
C PRO A 259 13.73 3.78 10.23
N GLU A 260 12.84 4.78 10.30
CA GLU A 260 11.93 4.99 11.42
C GLU A 260 10.65 4.15 11.31
N THR A 261 10.18 3.86 10.09
CA THR A 261 9.00 3.03 9.84
C THR A 261 9.30 1.58 10.16
N GLN A 262 8.62 1.01 11.16
CA GLN A 262 8.74 -0.40 11.51
C GLN A 262 7.85 -1.25 10.61
N VAL A 263 8.22 -2.51 10.42
CA VAL A 263 7.43 -3.43 9.58
C VAL A 263 7.08 -4.68 10.37
N LEU A 264 5.78 -4.98 10.40
CA LEU A 264 5.21 -6.24 10.87
C LEU A 264 4.77 -7.06 9.66
N ILE A 265 5.41 -8.20 9.46
CA ILE A 265 5.00 -9.16 8.44
C ILE A 265 3.80 -9.96 8.94
N LEU A 266 2.78 -10.10 8.09
CA LEU A 266 1.65 -10.99 8.26
C LEU A 266 1.74 -12.10 7.22
N THR A 267 1.62 -13.37 7.61
CA THR A 267 1.63 -14.49 6.64
C THR A 267 0.57 -15.55 6.91
N LYS A 268 0.04 -16.18 5.86
CA LYS A 268 -0.89 -17.33 5.97
C LYS A 268 -0.15 -18.61 6.40
N PHE A 269 1.09 -18.77 5.94
CA PHE A 269 1.93 -19.93 6.21
C PHE A 269 3.34 -19.47 6.60
N GLY A 270 3.94 -20.09 7.61
CA GLY A 270 5.38 -19.94 7.80
C GLY A 270 6.10 -20.89 6.87
N ASP A 271 6.52 -20.44 5.70
CA ASP A 271 7.56 -21.15 4.96
C ASP A 271 8.93 -20.76 5.56
N ASP A 272 9.83 -21.73 5.74
CA ASP A 272 11.04 -21.61 6.57
C ASP A 272 12.02 -20.56 6.03
N GLU A 273 12.15 -20.45 4.70
CA GLU A 273 13.05 -19.47 4.06
C GLU A 273 12.52 -18.03 4.15
N SER A 274 11.20 -17.86 4.16
CA SER A 274 10.55 -16.53 4.13
C SER A 274 10.70 -15.75 5.44
N VAL A 275 10.76 -16.43 6.58
CA VAL A 275 10.89 -15.78 7.90
C VAL A 275 12.26 -15.11 8.05
N PHE A 276 13.33 -15.82 7.69
CA PHE A 276 14.68 -15.29 7.84
C PHE A 276 14.98 -14.17 6.82
N ASP A 277 14.47 -14.28 5.60
CA ASP A 277 14.58 -13.23 4.59
C ASP A 277 13.84 -11.96 4.98
N ALA A 278 12.67 -12.08 5.63
CA ALA A 278 11.95 -10.94 6.19
C ALA A 278 12.76 -10.24 7.30
N ILE A 279 13.35 -11.00 8.23
CA ILE A 279 14.20 -10.43 9.29
C ILE A 279 15.42 -9.71 8.66
N ARG A 280 16.08 -10.33 7.67
CA ARG A 280 17.20 -9.71 6.95
C ARG A 280 16.79 -8.47 6.16
N ALA A 281 15.56 -8.42 5.66
CA ALA A 281 15.01 -7.23 5.01
C ALA A 281 14.71 -6.08 6.00
N GLY A 282 14.77 -6.36 7.31
CA GLY A 282 14.59 -5.37 8.37
C GLY A 282 13.19 -5.35 8.97
N ALA A 283 12.39 -6.41 8.79
CA ALA A 283 11.15 -6.58 9.53
C ALA A 283 11.46 -6.72 11.03
N LEU A 284 10.72 -5.98 11.86
CA LEU A 284 10.87 -6.02 13.31
C LEU A 284 9.90 -7.02 13.96
N GLY A 285 8.79 -7.32 13.27
CA GLY A 285 7.88 -8.36 13.72
C GLY A 285 7.43 -9.28 12.61
N TYR A 286 7.02 -10.49 13.02
CA TYR A 286 6.54 -11.53 12.14
C TYR A 286 5.41 -12.31 12.83
N MET A 287 4.23 -12.30 12.19
CA MET A 287 3.00 -12.86 12.75
C MET A 287 2.25 -13.72 11.73
N LEU A 288 1.57 -14.76 12.23
CA LEU A 288 0.62 -15.55 11.44
C LEU A 288 -0.73 -14.83 11.33
N LYS A 289 -1.35 -14.88 10.15
CA LYS A 289 -2.66 -14.26 9.83
C LYS A 289 -3.84 -14.90 10.56
N ASP A 290 -3.63 -15.98 11.31
CA ASP A 290 -4.65 -16.61 12.17
C ASP A 290 -4.80 -15.91 13.55
N ALA A 291 -3.91 -14.97 13.86
CA ALA A 291 -3.98 -14.17 15.06
C ALA A 291 -5.25 -13.29 15.08
N GLY A 292 -5.93 -13.28 16.23
CA GLY A 292 -7.07 -12.40 16.45
C GLY A 292 -6.67 -10.92 16.43
N ILE A 293 -7.63 -10.03 16.16
CA ILE A 293 -7.36 -8.59 16.05
C ILE A 293 -6.72 -8.00 17.32
N ASP A 294 -7.12 -8.46 18.50
CA ASP A 294 -6.55 -8.01 19.78
C ASP A 294 -5.06 -8.32 19.88
N GLU A 295 -4.63 -9.43 19.29
CA GLU A 295 -3.22 -9.81 19.22
C GLU A 295 -2.46 -8.96 18.21
N ILE A 296 -3.02 -8.71 17.02
CA ILE A 296 -2.44 -7.78 16.04
C ILE A 296 -2.22 -6.41 16.71
N GLY A 297 -3.23 -5.86 17.39
CA GLY A 297 -3.12 -4.59 18.08
C GLY A 297 -2.05 -4.57 19.17
N ARG A 298 -1.96 -5.63 19.98
CA ARG A 298 -0.90 -5.77 21.01
C ARG A 298 0.50 -5.75 20.40
N VAL A 299 0.68 -6.43 19.27
CA VAL A 299 1.97 -6.57 18.59
C VAL A 299 2.35 -5.30 17.85
N VAL A 300 1.39 -4.62 17.22
CA VAL A 300 1.59 -3.29 16.64
C VAL A 300 2.14 -2.32 17.68
N ARG A 301 1.57 -2.30 18.90
CA ARG A 301 2.07 -1.46 20.01
C ARG A 301 3.51 -1.80 20.41
N ALA A 302 3.84 -3.09 20.48
CA ALA A 302 5.21 -3.54 20.79
C ALA A 302 6.20 -3.10 19.72
N ILE A 303 5.86 -3.30 18.44
CA ILE A 303 6.70 -2.93 17.31
C ILE A 303 6.87 -1.41 17.22
N HIS A 304 5.83 -0.63 17.50
CA HIS A 304 5.93 0.82 17.60
C HIS A 304 6.94 1.26 18.67
N ARG A 305 6.99 0.57 19.82
CA ARG A 305 8.03 0.74 20.86
C ARG A 305 9.39 0.15 20.49
N ARG A 306 9.55 -0.33 19.25
CA ARG A 306 10.74 -1.00 18.72
C ARG A 306 11.08 -2.32 19.42
N GLU A 307 10.07 -2.98 19.97
CA GLU A 307 10.18 -4.32 20.53
C GLU A 307 9.91 -5.35 19.42
N GLY A 308 10.83 -6.31 19.25
CA GLY A 308 10.64 -7.37 18.27
C GLY A 308 9.55 -8.36 18.67
N TYR A 309 8.82 -8.90 17.70
CA TYR A 309 7.81 -9.94 17.94
C TYR A 309 7.89 -11.05 16.91
N ILE A 310 7.86 -12.29 17.36
CA ILE A 310 7.74 -13.46 16.50
C ILE A 310 6.63 -14.32 17.09
N SER A 311 5.62 -14.67 16.28
CA SER A 311 4.58 -15.58 16.74
C SER A 311 5.20 -16.86 17.30
N PRO A 312 4.74 -17.39 18.45
CA PRO A 312 5.34 -18.57 19.09
C PRO A 312 5.50 -19.77 18.16
N ALA A 313 4.54 -19.98 17.25
CA ALA A 313 4.58 -21.05 16.25
C ALA A 313 5.77 -20.97 15.26
N LEU A 314 6.40 -19.79 15.13
CA LEU A 314 7.52 -19.55 14.22
C LEU A 314 8.88 -19.54 14.92
N VAL A 315 8.91 -19.47 16.25
CA VAL A 315 10.15 -19.46 17.04
C VAL A 315 11.04 -20.68 16.76
N PRO A 316 10.53 -21.94 16.71
CA PRO A 316 11.37 -23.10 16.42
C PRO A 316 12.13 -23.00 15.10
N ARG A 317 11.51 -22.37 14.08
CA ARG A 317 12.08 -22.22 12.73
C ARG A 317 13.24 -21.24 12.73
N VAL A 318 13.05 -20.09 13.40
CA VAL A 318 14.12 -19.11 13.56
C VAL A 318 15.31 -19.71 14.31
N MET A 319 15.05 -20.52 15.34
CA MET A 319 16.11 -21.22 16.09
C MET A 319 16.83 -22.28 15.24
N GLN A 320 16.09 -23.04 14.43
CA GLN A 320 16.67 -24.03 13.51
C GLN A 320 17.58 -23.36 12.47
N GLU A 321 17.13 -22.24 11.89
CA GLU A 321 17.90 -21.51 10.89
C GLU A 321 19.15 -20.87 11.51
N PHE A 322 19.04 -20.32 12.72
CA PHE A 322 20.20 -19.82 13.46
C PHE A 322 21.21 -20.94 13.76
N ALA A 323 20.75 -22.13 14.11
CA ALA A 323 21.60 -23.30 14.29
C ALA A 323 22.20 -23.81 12.97
N ARG A 324 21.51 -23.64 11.83
CA ARG A 324 22.06 -23.95 10.49
C ARG A 324 23.18 -22.98 10.12
N ILE A 325 22.96 -21.67 10.27
CA ILE A 325 23.95 -20.63 9.97
C ILE A 325 25.18 -20.76 10.88
N SER A 326 24.97 -21.06 12.17
CA SER A 326 26.06 -21.27 13.11
C SER A 326 26.93 -22.46 12.71
N ARG A 327 26.31 -23.58 12.29
CA ARG A 327 27.04 -24.75 11.75
C ARG A 327 27.75 -24.45 10.44
N ALA A 328 27.09 -23.77 9.50
CA ALA A 328 27.74 -23.35 8.26
C ALA A 328 28.93 -22.41 8.52
N GLY A 329 28.82 -21.51 9.49
CA GLY A 329 29.90 -20.63 9.94
C GLY A 329 31.05 -21.39 10.60
N GLU A 330 30.76 -22.41 11.41
CA GLU A 330 31.77 -23.29 12.01
C GLU A 330 32.47 -24.18 10.97
N GLU A 331 31.73 -24.77 10.02
CA GLU A 331 32.30 -25.53 8.90
C GLU A 331 33.19 -24.64 8.04
N THR A 332 32.74 -23.41 7.76
CA THR A 332 33.52 -22.39 7.05
C THR A 332 34.80 -22.06 7.82
N ARG A 333 34.71 -21.84 9.14
CA ARG A 333 35.87 -21.51 9.99
C ARG A 333 36.84 -22.70 10.13
N ALA A 334 36.33 -23.93 10.12
CA ALA A 334 37.13 -25.16 10.11
C ALA A 334 37.85 -25.35 8.76
N LEU A 335 37.14 -25.18 7.63
CA LEU A 335 37.71 -25.18 6.28
C LEU A 335 38.83 -24.14 6.14
N TYR A 336 38.66 -22.94 6.72
CA TYR A 336 39.69 -21.90 6.70
C TYR A 336 40.81 -22.11 7.73
N ALA A 337 40.57 -22.80 8.85
CA ALA A 337 41.60 -23.10 9.85
C ALA A 337 42.69 -24.04 9.31
N GLU A 338 42.37 -24.87 8.31
CA GLU A 338 43.33 -25.75 7.63
C GLU A 338 44.18 -25.02 6.57
N LEU A 339 43.74 -23.83 6.12
CA LEU A 339 44.50 -22.97 5.21
C LEU A 339 45.50 -22.10 5.98
N SER A 340 46.73 -22.02 5.47
CA SER A 340 47.70 -21.04 5.94
C SER A 340 47.29 -19.62 5.55
N ARG A 341 47.81 -18.61 6.26
CA ARG A 341 47.56 -17.19 5.94
C ARG A 341 47.80 -16.86 4.46
N ARG A 342 48.86 -17.45 3.88
CA ARG A 342 49.22 -17.22 2.49
C ARG A 342 48.27 -17.87 1.48
N GLU A 343 47.73 -19.04 1.83
CA GLU A 343 46.70 -19.70 1.03
C GLU A 343 45.37 -18.93 1.07
N ILE A 344 45.02 -18.33 2.21
CA ILE A 344 43.85 -17.45 2.34
C ILE A 344 43.99 -16.23 1.43
N GLU A 345 45.13 -15.53 1.47
CA GLU A 345 45.40 -14.36 0.60
C GLU A 345 45.29 -14.72 -0.89
N VAL A 346 45.79 -15.90 -1.28
CA VAL A 346 45.67 -16.38 -2.67
C VAL A 346 44.22 -16.71 -3.02
N LEU A 347 43.47 -17.35 -2.13
CA LEU A 347 42.06 -17.71 -2.32
C LEU A 347 41.15 -16.48 -2.41
N GLU A 348 41.41 -15.43 -1.63
CA GLU A 348 40.69 -14.15 -1.71
C GLU A 348 40.83 -13.51 -3.09
N LEU A 349 42.06 -13.42 -3.60
CA LEU A 349 42.32 -12.84 -4.93
C LEU A 349 41.78 -13.75 -6.05
N LEU A 350 41.73 -15.06 -5.81
CA LEU A 350 41.11 -16.03 -6.69
C LEU A 350 39.59 -15.81 -6.78
N GLY A 351 38.92 -15.63 -5.64
CA GLY A 351 37.50 -15.32 -5.54
C GLY A 351 37.12 -13.98 -6.17
N ALA A 352 38.03 -13.00 -6.15
CA ALA A 352 37.91 -11.73 -6.87
C ALA A 352 38.11 -11.86 -8.40
N GLY A 353 38.30 -13.08 -8.92
CA GLY A 353 38.46 -13.35 -10.35
C GLY A 353 39.84 -13.02 -10.91
N MET A 354 40.86 -12.82 -10.07
CA MET A 354 42.20 -12.46 -10.56
C MET A 354 42.90 -13.66 -11.24
N ARG A 355 43.65 -13.36 -12.30
CA ARG A 355 44.52 -14.32 -13.00
C ARG A 355 45.79 -14.56 -12.19
N ASN A 356 46.42 -15.74 -12.32
CA ASN A 356 47.61 -16.11 -11.53
C ASN A 356 48.75 -15.11 -11.60
N ARG A 357 49.00 -14.53 -12.78
CA ARG A 357 50.01 -13.49 -12.95
C ARG A 357 49.70 -12.24 -12.13
N ALA A 358 48.45 -11.78 -12.14
CA ALA A 358 48.04 -10.62 -11.35
C ALA A 358 48.08 -10.89 -9.84
N ILE A 359 47.78 -12.13 -9.41
CA ILE A 359 47.95 -12.56 -8.01
C ILE A 359 49.44 -12.55 -7.63
N ALA A 360 50.30 -13.08 -8.51
CA ALA A 360 51.74 -13.14 -8.32
C ALA A 360 52.34 -11.73 -8.15
N ASP A 361 51.95 -10.80 -9.03
CA ASP A 361 52.36 -9.40 -8.98
C ASP A 361 51.88 -8.72 -7.69
N LYS A 362 50.62 -8.91 -7.30
CA LYS A 362 50.02 -8.29 -6.10
C LYS A 362 50.62 -8.81 -4.80
N LEU A 363 51.04 -10.07 -4.77
CA LEU A 363 51.59 -10.73 -3.60
C LEU A 363 53.12 -10.78 -3.60
N PHE A 364 53.79 -10.22 -4.61
CA PHE A 364 55.26 -10.23 -4.77
C PHE A 364 55.88 -11.65 -4.73
N ILE A 365 55.26 -12.60 -5.43
CA ILE A 365 55.73 -14.00 -5.55
C ILE A 365 55.73 -14.45 -7.01
N SER A 366 56.34 -15.60 -7.30
CA SER A 366 56.32 -16.13 -8.67
C SER A 366 54.95 -16.72 -9.05
N GLU A 367 54.59 -16.69 -10.33
CA GLU A 367 53.36 -17.34 -10.83
C GLU A 367 53.35 -18.85 -10.53
N LYS A 368 54.53 -19.50 -10.53
CA LYS A 368 54.69 -20.90 -10.11
C LYS A 368 54.31 -21.09 -8.64
N THR A 369 54.70 -20.16 -7.77
CA THR A 369 54.34 -20.18 -6.34
C THR A 369 52.83 -20.03 -6.15
N VAL A 370 52.17 -19.16 -6.93
CA VAL A 370 50.70 -19.03 -6.93
C VAL A 370 50.02 -20.33 -7.35
N LYS A 371 50.51 -20.99 -8.42
CA LYS A 371 49.98 -22.30 -8.86
C LYS A 371 50.09 -23.35 -7.76
N ASN A 372 51.22 -23.40 -7.05
CA ASN A 372 51.41 -24.32 -5.93
C ASN A 372 50.43 -24.04 -4.79
N HIS A 373 50.22 -22.77 -4.41
CA HIS A 373 49.21 -22.42 -3.41
C HIS A 373 47.81 -22.82 -3.85
N ILE A 374 47.43 -22.58 -5.11
CA ILE A 374 46.13 -23.01 -5.64
C ILE A 374 46.00 -24.53 -5.56
N SER A 375 47.01 -25.31 -5.94
CA SER A 375 46.97 -26.78 -5.82
C SER A 375 46.79 -27.24 -4.37
N SER A 376 47.48 -26.62 -3.41
CA SER A 376 47.30 -26.92 -1.98
C SER A 376 45.91 -26.53 -1.46
N ILE A 377 45.37 -25.40 -1.91
CA ILE A 377 44.01 -24.95 -1.59
C ILE A 377 42.97 -25.93 -2.13
N LEU A 378 43.08 -26.36 -3.39
CA LEU A 378 42.17 -27.34 -4.01
C LEU A 378 42.15 -28.66 -3.22
N ALA A 379 43.32 -29.14 -2.81
CA ALA A 379 43.43 -30.35 -2.00
C ALA A 379 42.79 -30.21 -0.61
N LYS A 380 43.04 -29.08 0.08
CA LYS A 380 42.49 -28.82 1.42
C LYS A 380 40.99 -28.54 1.41
N LEU A 381 40.49 -27.83 0.40
CA LEU A 381 39.06 -27.58 0.20
C LEU A 381 38.33 -28.76 -0.46
N GLN A 382 39.05 -29.85 -0.81
CA GLN A 382 38.52 -31.04 -1.47
C GLN A 382 37.72 -30.74 -2.76
N VAL A 383 38.21 -29.81 -3.56
CA VAL A 383 37.60 -29.42 -4.84
C VAL A 383 38.52 -29.71 -6.02
N ASN A 384 37.91 -30.00 -7.17
CA ASN A 384 38.62 -30.52 -8.32
C ASN A 384 39.13 -29.44 -9.28
N ASP A 385 38.63 -28.21 -9.18
CA ASP A 385 39.03 -27.14 -10.08
C ASP A 385 39.00 -25.74 -9.45
N ARG A 386 39.69 -24.83 -10.14
CA ARG A 386 39.84 -23.41 -9.76
C ARG A 386 38.48 -22.71 -9.60
N THR A 387 37.53 -23.03 -10.47
CA THR A 387 36.22 -22.37 -10.50
C THR A 387 35.44 -22.72 -9.25
N ALA A 388 35.45 -23.99 -8.85
CA ALA A 388 34.86 -24.44 -7.60
C ALA A 388 35.50 -23.74 -6.39
N ALA A 389 36.83 -23.65 -6.33
CA ALA A 389 37.50 -22.89 -5.25
C ALA A 389 37.16 -21.40 -5.24
N ALA A 390 37.05 -20.77 -6.42
CA ALA A 390 36.67 -19.36 -6.53
C ALA A 390 35.20 -19.12 -6.12
N LEU A 391 34.29 -20.06 -6.43
CA LEU A 391 32.89 -20.02 -5.99
C LEU A 391 32.79 -20.16 -4.47
N ILE A 392 33.50 -21.13 -3.87
CA ILE A 392 33.60 -21.26 -2.41
C ILE A 392 34.09 -19.96 -1.79
N ALA A 393 35.18 -19.37 -2.29
CA ALA A 393 35.65 -18.09 -1.77
C ALA A 393 34.56 -17.01 -1.80
N ARG A 394 33.82 -16.89 -2.91
CA ARG A 394 32.78 -15.87 -3.09
C ARG A 394 31.55 -16.10 -2.22
N ASP A 395 31.06 -17.33 -2.18
CA ASP A 395 29.84 -17.71 -1.45
C ASP A 395 30.04 -17.58 0.07
N HIS A 396 31.29 -17.68 0.54
CA HIS A 396 31.70 -17.45 1.92
C HIS A 396 32.20 -16.02 2.20
N GLY A 397 31.97 -15.07 1.30
CA GLY A 397 32.19 -13.63 1.53
C GLY A 397 33.61 -13.11 1.29
N LEU A 398 34.52 -13.95 0.78
CA LEU A 398 35.85 -13.53 0.32
C LEU A 398 35.79 -13.05 -1.13
N GLY A 399 36.67 -12.13 -1.52
CA GLY A 399 36.73 -11.61 -2.89
C GLY A 399 35.77 -10.44 -3.19
N ARG A 400 35.11 -9.86 -2.17
CA ARG A 400 34.48 -8.55 -2.31
C ARG A 400 35.57 -7.48 -2.33
N SER A 401 35.97 -7.07 -3.52
CA SER A 401 36.78 -5.86 -3.71
C SER A 401 36.05 -4.69 -3.04
N SER A 402 36.62 -4.11 -1.99
CA SER A 402 36.28 -2.74 -1.59
C SER A 402 36.72 -1.84 -2.73
N GLN A 403 35.78 -1.42 -3.58
CA GLN A 403 35.89 -0.25 -4.42
C GLN A 403 34.78 0.72 -4.03
#